data_AF-A0A382UEP8-F1
#
_entry.id   AF-A0A382UEP8-F1
#
_cell.length_a   1.000
_cell.length_b   1.000
_cell.length_c   1.000
_cell.angle_alpha   90.00
_cell.angle_beta   90.00
_cell.angle_gamma   90.00
#
_symmetry.space_group_name_H-M   'P 1'
#
loop_
_entity.id
_entity.type
_entity.pdbx_description
1 polymer ?
#
loop_
_entity_poly.entity_id
_entity_poly.type
_entity_poly.pdbx_seq_one_letter_code
_entity_poly.pdbx_strand_id
1 'polypeptide(L)'
;VPETLIPAITELEDLYFKIRNDANFKTELSSLLKHYSGRPTPLYHARRISDEMEYNVYFKREDLNHTGAHKINNALGQILLANKMGKTRVIAETGAGMHGVATATVAAQFGLECIIYMGEKDIRRQKLNVFRMKLLGAEVRPVASGSKTLKDATNEAIRDWVANVESTYYLIGSVVGPHPYPMMVRDFQSIIGKETKNQFSEISSKSLPSVL
;
A
#
# COMPACT_ATOMS: atom_id res chain seq x y z
N VAL A 1 10.53 -10.48 -15.32
CA VAL A 1 9.10 -10.23 -15.66
C VAL A 1 8.87 -10.62 -17.11
N PRO A 2 7.64 -10.99 -17.51
CA PRO A 2 7.30 -11.18 -18.92
C PRO A 2 7.73 -9.98 -19.78
N GLU A 3 8.28 -10.23 -20.97
CA GLU A 3 8.74 -9.17 -21.89
C GLU A 3 7.62 -8.22 -22.27
N THR A 4 6.39 -8.73 -22.35
CA THR A 4 5.17 -7.95 -22.62
C THR A 4 4.87 -6.88 -21.59
N LEU A 5 5.39 -7.00 -20.35
CA LEU A 5 5.22 -5.99 -19.30
C LEU A 5 6.35 -4.96 -19.25
N ILE A 6 7.45 -5.18 -19.97
CA ILE A 6 8.60 -4.25 -19.95
C ILE A 6 8.17 -2.83 -20.33
N PRO A 7 7.42 -2.59 -21.42
CA PRO A 7 7.02 -1.22 -21.79
C PRO A 7 6.21 -0.51 -20.71
N ALA A 8 5.25 -1.20 -20.08
CA ALA A 8 4.41 -0.64 -19.03
C ALA A 8 5.18 -0.34 -17.74
N ILE A 9 6.18 -1.17 -17.43
CA ILE A 9 7.08 -0.96 -16.29
C ILE A 9 8.01 0.24 -16.55
N THR A 10 8.57 0.35 -17.76
CA THR A 10 9.39 1.49 -18.16
C THR A 10 8.59 2.80 -18.15
N GLU A 11 7.37 2.79 -18.67
CA GLU A 11 6.47 3.95 -18.62
C GLU A 11 6.20 4.39 -17.17
N LEU A 12 5.90 3.44 -16.28
CA LEU A 12 5.71 3.70 -14.86
C LEU A 12 6.97 4.27 -14.20
N GLU A 13 8.13 3.71 -14.51
CA GLU A 13 9.42 4.17 -14.02
C GLU A 13 9.68 5.63 -14.43
N ASP A 14 9.58 5.92 -15.73
CA ASP A 14 9.83 7.25 -16.29
C ASP A 14 8.89 8.29 -15.69
N LEU A 15 7.60 7.95 -15.59
CA LEU A 15 6.61 8.82 -14.95
C LEU A 15 6.98 9.07 -13.49
N TYR A 16 7.28 8.02 -12.72
CA TYR A 16 7.60 8.17 -11.30
C TYR A 16 8.84 9.03 -11.10
N PHE A 17 9.91 8.83 -11.88
CA PHE A 17 11.11 9.67 -11.80
C PHE A 17 10.82 11.13 -12.16
N LYS A 18 9.95 11.38 -13.14
CA LYS A 18 9.54 12.72 -13.53
C LYS A 18 8.78 13.44 -12.42
N ILE A 19 7.88 12.75 -11.71
CA ILE A 19 6.94 13.41 -10.79
C ILE A 19 7.27 13.25 -9.30
N ARG A 20 8.16 12.32 -8.90
CA ARG A 20 8.47 12.09 -7.47
C ARG A 20 8.95 13.32 -6.72
N ASN A 21 9.53 14.29 -7.44
CA ASN A 21 10.00 15.55 -6.89
C ASN A 21 9.09 16.74 -7.18
N ASP A 22 8.07 16.56 -8.01
CA ASP A 22 7.12 17.60 -8.41
C ASP A 22 6.30 18.11 -7.21
N ALA A 23 6.12 19.42 -7.15
CA ALA A 23 5.43 20.08 -6.04
C ALA A 23 3.92 19.77 -6.04
N ASN A 24 3.31 19.67 -7.21
CA ASN A 24 1.87 19.37 -7.32
C ASN A 24 1.59 17.95 -6.87
N PHE A 25 2.37 16.96 -7.34
CA PHE A 25 2.25 15.57 -6.90
C PHE A 25 2.44 15.42 -5.39
N LYS A 26 3.47 16.06 -4.81
CA LYS A 26 3.71 16.04 -3.36
C LYS A 26 2.56 16.67 -2.58
N THR A 27 1.99 17.78 -3.08
CA THR A 27 0.88 18.47 -2.43
C THR A 27 -0.38 17.61 -2.45
N GLU A 28 -0.69 17.02 -3.60
CA GLU A 28 -1.82 16.11 -3.78
C GLU A 28 -1.72 14.88 -2.87
N LEU A 29 -0.58 14.20 -2.86
CA LEU A 29 -0.33 13.06 -1.98
C LEU A 29 -0.38 13.45 -0.51
N SER A 30 0.22 14.59 -0.12
CA SER A 30 0.20 15.07 1.26
C SER A 30 -1.21 15.42 1.73
N SER A 31 -2.04 15.99 0.85
CA SER A 31 -3.45 16.28 1.12
C SER A 31 -4.21 14.99 1.41
N LEU A 32 -4.06 13.95 0.58
CA LEU A 32 -4.69 12.65 0.81
C LEU A 32 -4.20 11.97 2.09
N LEU A 33 -2.88 11.98 2.33
CA LEU A 33 -2.32 11.42 3.57
C LEU A 33 -2.90 12.11 4.80
N LYS A 34 -3.02 13.44 4.78
CA LYS A 34 -3.54 14.23 5.90
C LYS A 34 -5.06 14.07 6.08
N HIS A 35 -5.82 14.36 5.04
CA HIS A 35 -7.27 14.54 5.12
C HIS A 35 -8.07 13.26 4.86
N TYR A 36 -7.50 12.28 4.16
CA TYR A 36 -8.15 10.99 3.88
C TYR A 36 -7.58 9.86 4.75
N SER A 37 -6.26 9.73 4.83
CA SER A 37 -5.63 8.69 5.66
C SER A 37 -5.58 9.03 7.15
N GLY A 38 -5.63 10.31 7.52
CA GLY A 38 -5.58 10.77 8.92
C GLY A 38 -4.17 10.96 9.49
N ARG A 39 -3.17 11.21 8.64
CA ARG A 39 -1.78 11.47 9.06
C ARG A 39 -1.61 12.90 9.63
N PRO A 40 -0.63 13.12 10.54
CA PRO A 40 0.35 12.16 11.05
C PRO A 40 -0.24 11.17 12.06
N THR A 41 0.28 9.95 12.09
CA THR A 41 -0.11 8.98 13.14
C THR A 41 0.66 9.26 14.43
N PRO A 42 0.07 9.10 15.62
CA PRO A 42 0.75 9.34 16.88
C PRO A 42 1.97 8.42 17.11
N LEU A 43 2.95 8.92 17.86
CA LEU A 43 4.01 8.12 18.50
C LEU A 43 3.67 7.99 19.99
N TYR A 44 3.26 6.80 20.43
CA TYR A 44 2.73 6.57 21.78
C TYR A 44 3.79 5.97 22.70
N HIS A 45 4.07 6.61 23.84
CA HIS A 45 4.96 6.06 24.87
C HIS A 45 4.24 5.01 25.72
N ALA A 46 4.65 3.75 25.62
CA ALA A 46 4.02 2.61 26.27
C ALA A 46 4.54 2.44 27.71
N ARG A 47 4.14 3.36 28.61
CA ARG A 47 4.66 3.47 29.99
C ARG A 47 4.76 2.14 30.73
N ARG A 48 3.66 1.39 30.84
CA ARG A 48 3.64 0.10 31.58
C ARG A 48 4.64 -0.92 31.04
N ILE A 49 4.75 -1.03 29.71
CA ILE A 49 5.71 -1.95 29.07
C ILE A 49 7.13 -1.42 29.27
N SER A 50 7.29 -0.10 29.29
CA SER A 50 8.59 0.53 29.50
C SER A 50 9.10 0.31 30.92
N ASP A 51 8.21 0.41 31.91
CA ASP A 51 8.49 0.13 33.32
C ASP A 51 8.86 -1.35 33.53
N GLU A 52 8.15 -2.28 32.86
CA GLU A 52 8.41 -3.73 32.96
C GLU A 52 9.72 -4.15 32.29
N MET A 53 10.07 -3.53 31.15
CA MET A 53 11.28 -3.86 30.39
C MET A 53 12.51 -3.07 30.85
N GLU A 54 12.34 -2.05 31.69
CA GLU A 54 13.39 -1.07 32.03
C GLU A 54 14.00 -0.37 30.78
N TYR A 55 13.20 -0.25 29.71
CA TYR A 55 13.55 0.42 28.45
C TYR A 55 12.40 1.30 27.98
N ASN A 56 12.66 2.48 27.42
CA ASN A 56 11.60 3.31 26.84
C ASN A 56 11.06 2.68 25.54
N VAL A 57 9.81 2.23 25.55
CA VAL A 57 9.12 1.61 24.41
C VAL A 57 8.08 2.56 23.83
N TYR A 58 8.15 2.77 22.51
CA TYR A 58 7.23 3.63 21.77
C TYR A 58 6.52 2.86 20.65
N PHE A 59 5.24 3.14 20.45
CA PHE A 59 4.45 2.59 19.35
C PHE A 59 4.14 3.66 18.32
N LYS A 60 4.65 3.47 17.09
CA LYS A 60 4.22 4.27 15.94
C LYS A 60 2.86 3.75 15.47
N ARG A 61 1.80 4.53 15.69
CA ARG A 61 0.39 4.10 15.64
C ARG A 61 -0.19 4.02 14.22
N GLU A 62 0.44 3.24 13.34
CA GLU A 62 -0.06 3.01 11.97
C GLU A 62 -1.40 2.27 11.91
N ASP A 63 -1.83 1.67 13.02
CA ASP A 63 -3.16 1.09 13.23
C ASP A 63 -4.28 2.15 13.20
N LEU A 64 -3.96 3.43 13.46
CA LEU A 64 -4.92 4.54 13.46
C LEU A 64 -5.13 5.18 12.10
N ASN A 65 -4.41 4.75 11.05
CA ASN A 65 -4.71 5.20 9.70
C ASN A 65 -6.12 4.78 9.30
N HIS A 66 -6.74 5.54 8.39
CA HIS A 66 -7.89 5.04 7.65
C HIS A 66 -7.56 3.67 7.05
N THR A 67 -8.53 2.75 7.04
CA THR A 67 -8.40 1.30 6.78
C THR A 67 -7.79 0.44 7.90
N GLY A 68 -7.05 1.02 8.85
CA GLY A 68 -6.50 0.33 10.03
C GLY A 68 -5.09 -0.25 9.86
N ALA A 69 -4.34 0.15 8.82
CA ALA A 69 -2.94 -0.24 8.64
C ALA A 69 -2.15 0.73 7.75
N HIS A 70 -0.83 0.62 7.78
CA HIS A 70 0.11 1.39 6.95
C HIS A 70 -0.05 1.18 5.43
N LYS A 71 -0.79 0.17 4.96
CA LYS A 71 -0.86 -0.16 3.53
C LYS A 71 -1.52 0.95 2.69
N ILE A 72 -2.38 1.77 3.30
CA ILE A 72 -3.01 2.91 2.62
C ILE A 72 -1.99 3.96 2.14
N ASN A 73 -0.85 4.13 2.83
CA ASN A 73 0.19 5.09 2.41
C ASN A 73 0.69 4.78 0.99
N ASN A 74 1.02 3.51 0.75
CA ASN A 74 1.44 3.01 -0.56
C ASN A 74 0.30 3.05 -1.58
N ALA A 75 -0.91 2.64 -1.18
CA ALA A 75 -2.07 2.63 -2.06
C ALA A 75 -2.40 4.03 -2.59
N LEU A 76 -2.36 5.06 -1.74
CA LEU A 76 -2.56 6.46 -2.14
C LEU A 76 -1.45 6.96 -3.09
N GLY A 77 -0.19 6.58 -2.86
CA GLY A 77 0.89 6.92 -3.78
C GLY A 77 0.69 6.32 -5.17
N GLN A 78 0.40 5.02 -5.23
CA GLN A 78 0.25 4.30 -6.49
C GLN A 78 -1.05 4.62 -7.24
N ILE A 79 -2.16 4.88 -6.53
CA ILE A 79 -3.42 5.24 -7.20
C ILE A 79 -3.31 6.58 -7.95
N LEU A 80 -2.53 7.52 -7.42
CA LEU A 80 -2.22 8.76 -8.11
C LEU A 80 -1.41 8.53 -9.38
N LEU A 81 -0.47 7.57 -9.36
CA LEU A 81 0.26 7.16 -10.57
C LEU A 81 -0.68 6.56 -11.60
N ALA A 82 -1.54 5.62 -11.17
CA ALA A 82 -2.55 5.01 -12.04
C ALA A 82 -3.43 6.07 -12.72
N ASN A 83 -3.92 7.05 -11.94
CA ASN A 83 -4.74 8.15 -12.46
C ASN A 83 -3.97 9.03 -13.45
N LYS A 84 -2.70 9.37 -13.16
CA LYS A 84 -1.87 10.18 -14.08
C LYS A 84 -1.46 9.43 -15.35
N MET A 85 -1.40 8.10 -15.31
CA MET A 85 -1.21 7.23 -16.47
C MET A 85 -2.52 7.02 -17.26
N GLY A 86 -3.65 7.60 -16.83
CA GLY A 86 -4.94 7.44 -17.50
C GLY A 86 -5.52 6.02 -17.40
N LYS A 87 -5.08 5.23 -16.42
CA LYS A 87 -5.58 3.86 -16.21
C LYS A 87 -6.98 3.92 -15.61
N THR A 88 -7.90 3.11 -16.12
CA THR A 88 -9.29 3.04 -15.68
C THR A 88 -9.55 1.87 -14.73
N ARG A 89 -8.58 0.96 -14.64
CA ARG A 89 -8.68 -0.29 -13.90
C ARG A 89 -7.43 -0.53 -13.06
N VAL A 90 -7.63 -1.07 -11.85
CA VAL A 90 -6.58 -1.45 -10.92
C VAL A 90 -6.73 -2.91 -10.54
N ILE A 91 -5.62 -3.62 -10.56
CA ILE A 91 -5.54 -4.97 -10.00
C ILE A 91 -4.60 -5.00 -8.81
N ALA A 92 -4.82 -5.92 -7.88
CA ALA A 92 -3.92 -6.19 -6.77
C ALA A 92 -4.00 -7.65 -6.33
N GLU A 93 -2.98 -8.10 -5.60
CA GLU A 93 -2.91 -9.39 -4.94
C GLU A 93 -3.02 -9.23 -3.42
N THR A 94 -3.64 -10.18 -2.72
CA THR A 94 -3.64 -10.11 -1.25
C THR A 94 -3.63 -11.48 -0.58
N GLY A 95 -2.98 -11.54 0.59
CA GLY A 95 -2.99 -12.70 1.49
C GLY A 95 -3.84 -12.40 2.71
N ALA A 96 -3.29 -11.69 3.70
CA ALA A 96 -4.04 -11.30 4.90
C ALA A 96 -5.24 -10.34 4.64
N GLY A 97 -5.34 -9.76 3.45
CA GLY A 97 -6.47 -8.92 3.03
C GLY A 97 -6.27 -7.42 3.22
N MET A 98 -5.36 -6.97 4.10
CA MET A 98 -5.17 -5.53 4.35
C MET A 98 -4.68 -4.76 3.11
N HIS A 99 -3.94 -5.41 2.21
CA HIS A 99 -3.54 -4.76 0.95
C HIS A 99 -4.74 -4.58 0.04
N GLY A 100 -5.53 -5.64 -0.14
CA GLY A 100 -6.73 -5.58 -0.95
C GLY A 100 -7.74 -4.57 -0.40
N VAL A 101 -7.92 -4.48 0.93
CA VAL A 101 -8.76 -3.44 1.54
C VAL A 101 -8.25 -2.04 1.20
N ALA A 102 -6.95 -1.78 1.36
CA ALA A 102 -6.37 -0.47 1.02
C ALA A 102 -6.54 -0.14 -0.46
N THR A 103 -6.28 -1.10 -1.37
CA THR A 103 -6.47 -0.93 -2.81
C THR A 103 -7.93 -0.66 -3.17
N ALA A 104 -8.88 -1.44 -2.65
CA ALA A 104 -10.31 -1.22 -2.86
C ALA A 104 -10.73 0.17 -2.36
N THR A 105 -10.25 0.58 -1.20
CA THR A 105 -10.56 1.90 -0.61
C THR A 105 -10.11 3.05 -1.50
N VAL A 106 -8.89 2.99 -2.04
CA VAL A 106 -8.39 4.05 -2.92
C VAL A 106 -8.99 3.98 -4.32
N ALA A 107 -9.25 2.78 -4.86
CA ALA A 107 -9.92 2.65 -6.15
C ALA A 107 -11.35 3.20 -6.10
N ALA A 108 -12.09 2.93 -5.03
CA ALA A 108 -13.43 3.50 -4.81
C ALA A 108 -13.39 5.03 -4.76
N GLN A 109 -12.41 5.61 -4.07
CA GLN A 109 -12.23 7.06 -3.97
C GLN A 109 -11.92 7.72 -5.33
N PHE A 110 -11.21 7.03 -6.20
CA PHE A 110 -10.78 7.53 -7.51
C PHE A 110 -11.70 7.09 -8.66
N GLY A 111 -12.76 6.34 -8.37
CA GLY A 111 -13.70 5.85 -9.39
C GLY A 111 -13.09 4.84 -10.36
N LEU A 112 -12.07 4.07 -9.94
CA LEU A 112 -11.42 3.06 -10.76
C LEU A 112 -12.01 1.67 -10.52
N GLU A 113 -12.13 0.87 -11.58
CA GLU A 113 -12.49 -0.55 -11.44
C GLU A 113 -11.40 -1.27 -10.63
N CYS A 114 -11.77 -2.08 -9.64
CA CYS A 114 -10.82 -2.74 -8.74
C CYS A 114 -11.03 -4.24 -8.71
N ILE A 115 -9.98 -4.99 -9.06
CA ILE A 115 -9.98 -6.46 -8.99
C ILE A 115 -8.87 -6.95 -8.07
N ILE A 116 -9.22 -7.80 -7.12
CA ILE A 116 -8.31 -8.29 -6.09
C ILE A 116 -8.21 -9.80 -6.18
N TYR A 117 -7.03 -10.28 -6.49
CA TYR A 117 -6.69 -11.70 -6.51
C TYR A 117 -6.33 -12.16 -5.10
N MET A 118 -6.99 -13.23 -4.65
CA MET A 118 -6.79 -13.75 -3.30
C MET A 118 -6.90 -15.28 -3.30
N GLY A 119 -5.94 -15.95 -2.67
CA GLY A 119 -5.95 -17.42 -2.58
C GLY A 119 -7.19 -17.93 -1.83
N GLU A 120 -7.80 -19.02 -2.29
CA GLU A 120 -9.03 -19.55 -1.66
C GLU A 120 -8.86 -19.86 -0.16
N LYS A 121 -7.69 -20.32 0.27
CA LYS A 121 -7.42 -20.59 1.69
C LYS A 121 -7.45 -19.28 2.49
N ASP A 122 -6.88 -18.23 1.94
CA ASP A 122 -6.84 -16.92 2.58
C ASP A 122 -8.23 -16.27 2.60
N ILE A 123 -9.03 -16.41 1.54
CA ILE A 123 -10.44 -15.97 1.51
C ILE A 123 -11.24 -16.59 2.65
N ARG A 124 -11.09 -17.90 2.88
CA ARG A 124 -11.81 -18.60 3.97
C ARG A 124 -11.40 -18.08 5.35
N ARG A 125 -10.11 -17.73 5.53
CA ARG A 125 -9.55 -17.23 6.80
C ARG A 125 -9.87 -15.76 7.05
N GLN A 126 -9.94 -14.94 6.00
CA GLN A 126 -10.02 -13.48 6.09
C GLN A 126 -11.39 -12.94 5.65
N LYS A 127 -12.48 -13.58 6.08
CA LYS A 127 -13.86 -13.26 5.66
C LYS A 127 -14.22 -11.79 5.83
N LEU A 128 -13.80 -11.18 6.94
CA LEU A 128 -14.07 -9.76 7.22
C LEU A 128 -13.41 -8.83 6.19
N ASN A 129 -12.14 -9.07 5.84
CA ASN A 129 -11.46 -8.27 4.84
C ASN A 129 -12.05 -8.50 3.44
N VAL A 130 -12.43 -9.73 3.10
CA VAL A 130 -13.16 -10.02 1.84
C VAL A 130 -14.48 -9.26 1.76
N PHE A 131 -15.24 -9.25 2.86
CA PHE A 131 -16.49 -8.50 2.93
C PHE A 131 -16.26 -6.99 2.78
N ARG A 132 -15.26 -6.41 3.45
CA ARG A 132 -14.88 -4.99 3.31
C ARG A 132 -14.49 -4.64 1.87
N MET A 133 -13.71 -5.48 1.20
CA MET A 133 -13.32 -5.27 -0.21
C MET A 133 -14.55 -5.23 -1.12
N LYS A 134 -15.50 -6.14 -0.94
CA LYS A 134 -16.75 -6.17 -1.72
C LYS A 134 -17.66 -4.97 -1.43
N LEU A 135 -17.77 -4.54 -0.17
CA LEU A 135 -18.53 -3.34 0.19
C LEU A 135 -17.97 -2.07 -0.45
N LEU A 136 -16.66 -2.02 -0.68
CA LEU A 136 -15.98 -0.95 -1.40
C LEU A 136 -16.11 -1.06 -2.93
N GLY A 137 -16.87 -2.03 -3.44
CA GLY A 137 -17.12 -2.23 -4.86
C GLY A 137 -16.03 -3.03 -5.61
N ALA A 138 -15.03 -3.58 -4.92
CA ALA A 138 -14.00 -4.38 -5.57
C ALA A 138 -14.47 -5.81 -5.87
N GLU A 139 -14.09 -6.32 -7.04
CA GLU A 139 -14.24 -7.75 -7.38
C GLU A 139 -13.14 -8.56 -6.69
N VAL A 140 -13.50 -9.49 -5.81
CA VAL A 140 -12.54 -10.41 -5.18
C VAL A 140 -12.52 -11.73 -5.95
N ARG A 141 -11.46 -11.96 -6.73
CA ARG A 141 -11.26 -13.17 -7.54
C ARG A 141 -10.53 -14.26 -6.76
N PRO A 142 -11.19 -15.42 -6.49
CA PRO A 142 -10.55 -16.52 -5.80
C PRO A 142 -9.52 -17.21 -6.68
N VAL A 143 -8.34 -17.50 -6.11
CA VAL A 143 -7.30 -18.28 -6.78
C VAL A 143 -7.25 -19.69 -6.19
N ALA A 144 -7.69 -20.65 -6.99
CA ALA A 144 -7.75 -22.07 -6.66
C ALA A 144 -6.54 -22.86 -7.18
N SER A 145 -5.67 -22.25 -7.98
CA SER A 145 -4.46 -22.87 -8.52
C SER A 145 -3.37 -23.02 -7.44
N GLY A 146 -2.52 -24.02 -7.62
CA GLY A 146 -1.32 -24.22 -6.81
C GLY A 146 -1.58 -24.35 -5.30
N SER A 147 -0.82 -23.60 -4.50
CA SER A 147 -0.90 -23.66 -3.03
C SER A 147 -2.14 -22.97 -2.44
N LYS A 148 -2.84 -22.19 -3.28
CA LYS A 148 -4.01 -21.36 -2.96
C LYS A 148 -3.70 -20.25 -1.94
N THR A 149 -2.52 -19.64 -2.06
CA THR A 149 -2.02 -18.58 -1.16
C THR A 149 -1.61 -17.33 -1.95
N LEU A 150 -1.04 -16.33 -1.25
CA LEU A 150 -0.51 -15.09 -1.82
C LEU A 150 0.34 -15.30 -3.09
N LYS A 151 1.24 -16.30 -3.10
CA LYS A 151 2.10 -16.57 -4.26
C LYS A 151 1.29 -16.85 -5.53
N ASP A 152 0.24 -17.67 -5.41
CA ASP A 152 -0.60 -18.03 -6.55
C ASP A 152 -1.45 -16.83 -6.99
N ALA A 153 -1.93 -16.03 -6.02
CA ALA A 153 -2.63 -14.78 -6.30
C ALA A 153 -1.78 -13.77 -7.08
N THR A 154 -0.49 -13.62 -6.73
CA THR A 154 0.46 -12.80 -7.50
C THR A 154 0.59 -13.27 -8.94
N ASN A 155 0.65 -14.59 -9.17
CA ASN A 155 0.79 -15.15 -10.53
C ASN A 155 -0.45 -14.91 -11.39
N GLU A 156 -1.66 -15.01 -10.82
CA GLU A 156 -2.89 -14.69 -11.54
C GLU A 156 -3.03 -13.19 -11.81
N ALA A 157 -2.64 -12.34 -10.85
CA ALA A 157 -2.61 -10.88 -11.04
C ALA A 157 -1.65 -10.48 -12.18
N ILE A 158 -0.45 -11.06 -12.23
CA ILE A 158 0.50 -10.81 -13.33
C ILE A 158 -0.06 -11.28 -14.67
N ARG A 159 -0.74 -12.43 -14.72
CA ARG A 159 -1.38 -12.93 -15.95
C ARG A 159 -2.49 -12.02 -16.44
N ASP A 160 -3.34 -11.53 -15.55
CA ASP A 160 -4.34 -10.52 -15.89
C ASP A 160 -3.67 -9.24 -16.40
N TRP A 161 -2.61 -8.78 -15.72
CA TRP A 161 -1.90 -7.57 -16.13
C TRP A 161 -1.37 -7.67 -17.56
N VAL A 162 -0.77 -8.81 -17.91
CA VAL A 162 -0.28 -9.06 -19.28
C VAL A 162 -1.40 -8.95 -20.30
N ALA A 163 -2.59 -9.47 -19.98
CA ALA A 163 -3.73 -9.45 -20.89
C ALA A 163 -4.41 -8.07 -21.02
N ASN A 164 -4.29 -7.21 -20.00
CA ASN A 164 -5.03 -5.94 -19.90
C ASN A 164 -4.12 -4.71 -19.66
N VAL A 165 -2.85 -4.80 -20.09
CA VAL A 165 -1.79 -3.84 -19.72
C VAL A 165 -2.10 -2.37 -20.10
N GLU A 166 -2.84 -2.18 -21.19
CA GLU A 166 -3.16 -0.84 -21.70
C GLU A 166 -4.08 -0.06 -20.75
N SER A 167 -5.11 -0.70 -20.20
CA SER A 167 -6.11 -0.07 -19.32
C SER A 167 -5.84 -0.26 -17.83
N THR A 168 -4.94 -1.18 -17.47
CA THR A 168 -4.78 -1.68 -16.10
C THR A 168 -3.48 -1.26 -15.43
N TYR A 169 -3.59 -0.76 -14.22
CA TYR A 169 -2.48 -0.56 -13.29
C TYR A 169 -2.39 -1.73 -12.29
N TYR A 170 -1.20 -2.29 -12.07
CA TYR A 170 -1.00 -3.29 -11.04
C TYR A 170 -0.50 -2.63 -9.74
N LEU A 171 -1.37 -2.53 -8.74
CA LEU A 171 -1.05 -1.92 -7.45
C LEU A 171 -0.40 -2.94 -6.52
N ILE A 172 0.93 -3.03 -6.56
CA ILE A 172 1.70 -3.97 -5.74
C ILE A 172 1.76 -3.52 -4.27
N GLY A 173 1.55 -4.45 -3.35
CA GLY A 173 1.38 -4.16 -1.93
C GLY A 173 2.61 -4.28 -1.02
N SER A 174 3.75 -4.68 -1.57
CA SER A 174 4.99 -4.89 -0.81
C SER A 174 6.20 -4.56 -1.68
N VAL A 175 7.39 -4.62 -1.12
CA VAL A 175 8.67 -4.42 -1.82
C VAL A 175 9.07 -5.61 -2.70
N VAL A 176 8.08 -6.40 -3.14
CA VAL A 176 8.23 -7.53 -4.05
C VAL A 176 7.97 -7.07 -5.48
N GLY A 177 8.45 -7.82 -6.45
CA GLY A 177 8.24 -7.51 -7.87
C GLY A 177 9.43 -6.78 -8.51
N PRO A 178 9.31 -6.43 -9.81
CA PRO A 178 10.37 -5.77 -10.56
C PRO A 178 10.56 -4.33 -10.08
N HIS A 179 11.73 -3.77 -10.33
CA HIS A 179 11.87 -2.32 -10.42
C HIS A 179 10.79 -1.74 -11.35
N PRO A 180 10.14 -0.60 -11.04
CA PRO A 180 10.41 0.34 -9.94
C PRO A 180 9.64 0.09 -8.64
N TYR A 181 8.82 -0.97 -8.53
CA TYR A 181 7.90 -1.16 -7.40
C TYR A 181 8.57 -1.14 -6.01
N PRO A 182 9.69 -1.86 -5.76
CA PRO A 182 10.34 -1.81 -4.45
C PRO A 182 10.76 -0.39 -4.04
N MET A 183 11.21 0.43 -4.99
CA MET A 183 11.58 1.83 -4.73
C MET A 183 10.36 2.67 -4.40
N MET A 184 9.30 2.58 -5.21
CA MET A 184 8.07 3.35 -4.99
C MET A 184 7.43 3.01 -3.65
N VAL A 185 7.30 1.72 -3.35
CA VAL A 185 6.69 1.25 -2.09
C VAL A 185 7.49 1.79 -0.89
N ARG A 186 8.82 1.72 -0.93
CA ARG A 186 9.68 2.31 0.11
C ARG A 186 9.44 3.82 0.23
N ASP A 187 9.45 4.54 -0.88
CA ASP A 187 9.33 5.99 -0.89
C ASP A 187 7.97 6.44 -0.34
N PHE A 188 6.87 5.79 -0.72
CA PHE A 188 5.52 6.08 -0.21
C PHE A 188 5.34 5.67 1.26
N GLN A 189 6.04 4.64 1.74
CA GLN A 189 6.03 4.26 3.16
C GLN A 189 7.02 5.08 4.01
N SER A 190 7.93 5.84 3.41
CA SER A 190 8.94 6.63 4.12
C SER A 190 8.34 7.68 5.08
N ILE A 191 7.07 8.05 4.89
CA ILE A 191 6.34 8.96 5.77
C ILE A 191 6.29 8.45 7.22
N ILE A 192 6.24 7.13 7.42
CA ILE A 192 6.26 6.51 8.76
C ILE A 192 7.54 6.92 9.49
N GLY A 193 8.70 6.70 8.87
CA GLY A 193 10.00 7.02 9.47
C GLY A 193 10.23 8.52 9.65
N LYS A 194 9.79 9.34 8.68
CA LYS A 194 9.89 10.81 8.76
C LYS A 194 9.11 11.35 9.95
N GLU A 195 7.87 10.92 10.12
CA GLU A 195 7.06 11.33 11.27
C GLU A 195 7.62 10.80 12.58
N THR A 196 8.01 9.52 12.65
CA THR A 196 8.60 8.94 13.86
C THR A 196 9.83 9.70 14.31
N LYS A 197 10.74 10.05 13.39
CA LYS A 197 11.96 10.81 13.70
C LYS A 197 11.61 12.18 14.31
N ASN A 198 10.69 12.91 13.69
CA ASN A 198 10.29 14.23 14.19
C ASN A 198 9.60 14.12 15.56
N GLN A 199 8.60 13.25 15.68
CA GLN A 199 7.85 13.04 16.93
C GLN A 199 8.74 12.55 18.08
N PHE A 200 9.70 11.67 17.80
CA PHE A 200 10.62 11.18 18.82
C PHE A 200 11.53 12.29 19.36
N SER A 201 11.99 13.20 18.49
CA SER A 201 12.80 14.35 18.89
C SER A 201 12.01 15.40 19.69
N GLU A 202 10.69 15.43 19.54
CA GLU A 202 9.80 16.31 20.31
C GLU A 202 9.48 15.74 21.70
N ILE A 203 9.29 14.41 21.80
CA ILE A 203 8.85 13.73 23.03
C ILE A 203 10.03 13.30 23.90
N SER A 204 11.21 13.09 23.32
CA SER A 204 12.42 12.67 24.04
C SER A 204 13.50 13.75 23.97
N SER A 205 14.40 13.78 24.95
CA SER A 205 15.60 14.64 24.92
C SER A 205 16.68 14.15 23.94
N LYS A 206 16.39 13.16 23.11
CA LYS A 206 17.31 12.56 22.13
C LYS A 206 16.82 12.83 20.71
N SER A 207 17.76 12.96 19.78
CA SER A 207 17.45 13.18 18.37
C SER A 207 16.97 11.92 17.64
N LEU A 208 17.33 10.73 18.13
CA LEU A 208 17.02 9.44 17.50
C LEU A 208 16.80 8.32 18.53
N PRO A 209 15.94 7.33 18.21
CA PRO A 209 15.82 6.12 19.02
C PRO A 209 17.08 5.27 18.92
N SER A 210 17.35 4.47 19.97
CA SER A 210 18.48 3.54 19.98
C SER A 210 18.27 2.33 19.08
N VAL A 211 17.02 1.90 18.90
CA VAL A 211 16.60 0.76 18.08
C VAL A 211 15.24 1.10 17.43
N LEU A 212 15.00 0.58 16.21
CA LEU A 212 13.75 0.72 15.45
C LEU A 212 12.94 -0.57 15.47
#